data_AF-A0A941L414-F1
#
_entry.id   AF-A0A941L414-F1
#
_cell.length_a   1.000
_cell.length_b   1.000
_cell.length_c   1.000
_cell.angle_alpha   90.00
_cell.angle_beta   90.00
_cell.angle_gamma   90.00
#
_symmetry.space_group_name_H-M   'P 1'
#
loop_
_entity.id
_entity.type
_entity.pdbx_description
1 polymer ?
#
loop_
_entity_poly.entity_id
_entity_poly.type
_entity_poly.pdbx_seq_one_letter_code
_entity_poly.pdbx_strand_id
1 'polypeptide(L)'
;MTNIDNLKLNGIIFALFLISLDAYSFGNIPIQWIGLAVLLFLFILNFKKITSNFSSISYIFMALVIVPIFFEIFSDFEILLERNYQLRLFNYLSFFLVIYVSHSFLQSIDHQSFMDLLEKLLIIISVITIYIYISQIFDLYEPIRNRSNTNLLGNAAQSIFWPYEPHRAMGTFREPVLFVSYIFPLSLILLFGKKNLSFLSILIMALSLGLSRSDLLRIFAISGTILFLTLYLFKKSQNNKIILFLSGVLLFSFISIQECKINPTSNECLEISVDESIDLISFEDIGTITELDTDRKNIIDFLSSRDMNFFGKGFNSIVQDYQQYLTKEINEEMYLTNRVLPNYLNKRYQSENFGTGNYSSNFYKPNTQSLLVNTIISSGLILLLILFSFPIYKFLIKRDYESLLKTLFLFLFFFVIPVEEFNAFTGLIFGYGFRMLDMGVLVDKSI
;
A
#
# COMPACT_ATOMS: atom_id res chain seq x y z
N MET A 1 19.87 -32.74 -2.55
CA MET A 1 19.04 -32.46 -1.36
C MET A 1 18.88 -30.95 -1.25
N THR A 2 17.69 -30.41 -1.47
CA THR A 2 17.40 -28.99 -1.24
C THR A 2 17.36 -28.74 0.26
N ASN A 3 18.16 -27.79 0.75
CA ASN A 3 18.12 -27.37 2.15
C ASN A 3 16.72 -26.82 2.47
N ILE A 4 16.09 -27.31 3.55
CA ILE A 4 14.73 -26.91 3.97
C ILE A 4 14.64 -25.39 4.16
N ASP A 5 15.71 -24.74 4.61
CA ASP A 5 15.72 -23.29 4.82
C ASP A 5 15.75 -22.53 3.48
N ASN A 6 16.41 -23.06 2.43
CA ASN A 6 16.34 -22.50 1.08
C ASN A 6 14.94 -22.61 0.48
N LEU A 7 14.24 -23.73 0.73
CA LEU A 7 12.87 -23.92 0.26
C LEU A 7 11.90 -22.93 0.91
N LYS A 8 12.07 -22.65 2.21
CA LYS A 8 11.27 -21.65 2.92
C LYS A 8 11.51 -20.24 2.40
N LEU A 9 12.78 -19.88 2.21
CA LEU A 9 13.14 -18.56 1.69
C LEU A 9 12.59 -18.36 0.27
N ASN A 10 12.77 -19.35 -0.62
CA ASN A 10 12.16 -19.33 -1.95
C ASN A 10 10.62 -19.24 -1.89
N GLY A 11 10.00 -19.92 -0.92
CA GLY A 11 8.57 -19.84 -0.66
C GLY A 11 8.10 -18.42 -0.30
N ILE A 12 8.85 -17.70 0.55
CA ILE A 12 8.54 -16.31 0.92
C ILE A 12 8.63 -15.41 -0.33
N ILE A 13 9.69 -15.57 -1.11
CA ILE A 13 9.91 -14.78 -2.33
C ILE A 13 8.83 -15.07 -3.37
N PHE A 14 8.43 -16.33 -3.53
CA PHE A 14 7.31 -16.72 -4.37
C PHE A 14 5.98 -16.12 -3.89
N ALA A 15 5.73 -16.11 -2.58
CA ALA A 15 4.54 -15.47 -2.03
C ALA A 15 4.52 -13.95 -2.30
N LEU A 16 5.66 -13.27 -2.15
CA LEU A 16 5.79 -11.85 -2.50
C LEU A 16 5.59 -11.59 -4.00
N PHE A 17 6.07 -12.49 -4.86
CA PHE A 17 5.80 -12.44 -6.29
C PHE A 17 4.29 -12.56 -6.59
N LEU A 18 3.59 -13.52 -5.97
CA LEU A 18 2.14 -13.66 -6.14
C LEU A 18 1.37 -12.42 -5.64
N ILE A 19 1.83 -11.79 -4.54
CA ILE A 19 1.26 -10.53 -4.04
C ILE A 19 1.40 -9.40 -5.08
N SER A 20 2.48 -9.40 -5.87
CA SER A 20 2.71 -8.40 -6.92
C SER A 20 1.86 -8.58 -8.18
N LEU A 21 1.10 -9.68 -8.29
CA LEU A 21 0.17 -9.97 -9.39
C LEU A 21 -1.27 -9.59 -9.01
N ASP A 22 -1.46 -8.43 -8.37
CA ASP A 22 -2.76 -7.96 -7.88
C ASP A 22 -3.79 -7.76 -9.01
N ALA A 23 -3.34 -7.51 -10.24
CA ALA A 23 -4.17 -7.34 -11.42
C ALA A 23 -4.90 -8.63 -11.89
N TYR A 24 -4.55 -9.79 -11.32
CA TYR A 24 -5.02 -11.09 -11.77
C TYR A 24 -5.82 -11.86 -10.71
N SER A 25 -6.68 -12.74 -11.20
CA SER A 25 -7.46 -13.69 -10.41
C SER A 25 -7.44 -15.08 -11.04
N PHE A 26 -7.54 -16.10 -10.20
CA PHE A 26 -7.75 -17.48 -10.62
C PHE A 26 -9.18 -17.88 -10.25
N GLY A 27 -10.05 -18.00 -11.25
CA GLY A 27 -11.49 -18.09 -11.02
C GLY A 27 -11.99 -16.84 -10.28
N ASN A 28 -12.56 -17.03 -9.08
CA ASN A 28 -13.07 -15.93 -8.24
C ASN A 28 -12.12 -15.52 -7.10
N ILE A 29 -10.89 -16.05 -7.08
CA ILE A 29 -9.92 -15.81 -6.01
C ILE A 29 -8.78 -14.96 -6.59
N PRO A 30 -8.53 -13.75 -6.07
CA PRO A 30 -7.43 -12.96 -6.57
C PRO A 30 -6.06 -13.55 -6.22
N ILE A 31 -5.09 -13.45 -7.14
CA ILE A 31 -3.76 -14.05 -6.95
C ILE A 31 -3.04 -13.43 -5.74
N GLN A 32 -3.26 -12.15 -5.50
CA GLN A 32 -2.75 -11.45 -4.31
C GLN A 32 -3.15 -12.17 -3.00
N TRP A 33 -4.39 -12.66 -2.90
CA TRP A 33 -4.88 -13.35 -1.70
C TRP A 33 -4.25 -14.73 -1.54
N ILE A 34 -3.99 -15.41 -2.67
CA ILE A 34 -3.23 -16.66 -2.68
C ILE A 34 -1.82 -16.40 -2.15
N GLY A 35 -1.16 -15.33 -2.60
CA GLY A 35 0.15 -14.93 -2.09
C GLY A 35 0.16 -14.64 -0.58
N LEU A 36 -0.81 -13.88 -0.08
CA LEU A 36 -0.97 -13.62 1.36
C LEU A 36 -1.21 -14.91 2.16
N ALA A 37 -2.02 -15.82 1.64
CA ALA A 37 -2.30 -17.11 2.28
C ALA A 37 -1.08 -18.04 2.29
N VAL A 38 -0.32 -18.12 1.20
CA VAL A 38 0.94 -18.88 1.14
C VAL A 38 1.95 -18.30 2.14
N LEU A 39 2.06 -16.97 2.21
CA LEU A 39 2.93 -16.31 3.18
C LEU A 39 2.54 -16.68 4.61
N LEU A 40 1.25 -16.55 4.95
CA LEU A 40 0.74 -16.93 6.27
C LEU A 40 1.03 -18.40 6.58
N PHE A 41 0.76 -19.31 5.65
CA PHE A 41 0.98 -20.74 5.81
C PHE A 41 2.45 -21.08 6.09
N LEU A 42 3.39 -20.46 5.37
CA LEU A 42 4.82 -20.63 5.62
C LEU A 42 5.22 -20.20 7.03
N PHE A 43 4.63 -19.12 7.55
CA PHE A 43 4.91 -18.66 8.92
C PHE A 43 4.26 -19.58 9.96
N ILE A 44 3.04 -20.09 9.72
CA ILE A 44 2.40 -21.09 10.59
C ILE A 44 3.23 -22.37 10.69
N LEU A 45 3.78 -22.89 9.58
CA LEU A 45 4.64 -24.07 9.61
C LEU A 45 5.90 -23.89 10.48
N ASN A 46 6.37 -22.65 10.62
CA ASN A 46 7.55 -22.31 11.42
C ASN A 46 7.22 -21.90 12.86
N PHE A 47 5.95 -21.97 13.27
CA PHE A 47 5.52 -21.63 14.62
C PHE A 47 6.17 -22.52 15.70
N LYS A 48 6.56 -23.76 15.36
CA LYS A 48 7.21 -24.68 16.31
C LYS A 48 8.65 -24.31 16.70
N LYS A 49 9.32 -23.42 15.96
CA LYS A 49 10.69 -22.95 16.28
C LYS A 49 10.71 -21.75 17.25
N ILE A 50 9.56 -21.40 17.83
CA ILE A 50 9.46 -20.26 18.74
C ILE A 50 10.06 -20.62 20.10
N THR A 51 11.27 -20.13 20.36
CA THR A 51 11.75 -19.90 21.72
C THR A 51 11.10 -18.60 22.20
N SER A 52 9.90 -18.69 22.79
CA SER A 52 9.13 -17.50 23.17
C SER A 52 9.79 -16.75 24.32
N ASN A 53 10.58 -15.72 23.99
CA ASN A 53 10.94 -14.65 24.92
C ASN A 53 9.93 -13.48 24.87
N PHE A 54 8.72 -13.72 24.36
CA PHE A 54 7.65 -12.72 24.41
C PHE A 54 7.17 -12.60 25.86
N SER A 55 7.27 -11.39 26.42
CA SER A 55 6.78 -11.12 27.76
C SER A 55 5.26 -11.26 27.80
N SER A 56 4.71 -11.67 28.95
CA SER A 56 3.25 -11.78 29.20
C SER A 56 2.49 -10.50 28.80
N ILE A 57 3.18 -9.35 28.88
CA ILE A 57 2.70 -8.02 28.49
C ILE A 57 2.35 -7.93 27.00
N SER A 58 3.14 -8.57 26.12
CA SER A 58 2.87 -8.55 24.67
C SER A 58 1.57 -9.26 24.29
N TYR A 59 1.22 -10.34 25.00
CA TYR A 59 -0.06 -11.04 24.82
C TYR A 59 -1.25 -10.19 25.30
N ILE A 60 -1.08 -9.45 26.39
CA ILE A 60 -2.10 -8.51 26.88
C ILE A 60 -2.36 -7.41 25.84
N PHE A 61 -1.31 -6.85 25.23
CA PHE A 61 -1.47 -5.85 24.18
C PHE A 61 -2.16 -6.40 22.93
N MET A 62 -1.80 -7.60 22.48
CA MET A 62 -2.53 -8.25 21.38
C MET A 62 -3.99 -8.50 21.73
N ALA A 63 -4.28 -8.95 22.95
CA ALA A 63 -5.64 -9.16 23.39
C ALA A 63 -6.45 -7.86 23.37
N LEU A 64 -5.92 -6.77 23.92
CA LEU A 64 -6.58 -5.46 23.95
C LEU A 64 -6.94 -4.92 22.56
N VAL A 65 -6.11 -5.20 21.56
CA VAL A 65 -6.35 -4.79 20.17
C VAL A 65 -7.48 -5.59 19.53
N ILE A 66 -7.65 -6.87 19.87
CA ILE A 66 -8.66 -7.75 19.29
C ILE A 66 -10.00 -7.62 20.04
N VAL A 67 -10.01 -7.13 21.28
CA VAL A 67 -11.22 -6.97 22.12
C VAL A 67 -12.39 -6.30 21.38
N PRO A 68 -12.24 -5.15 20.69
CA PRO A 68 -13.34 -4.53 19.95
C PRO A 68 -13.98 -5.43 18.89
N ILE A 69 -13.15 -6.21 18.19
CA ILE A 69 -13.58 -7.17 17.16
C ILE A 69 -14.31 -8.34 17.80
N PHE A 70 -13.82 -8.84 18.93
CA PHE A 70 -14.53 -9.89 19.68
C PHE A 70 -15.90 -9.41 20.17
N PHE A 71 -16.01 -8.19 20.72
CA PHE A 71 -17.28 -7.64 21.16
C PHE A 71 -18.29 -7.51 20.00
N GLU A 72 -17.82 -7.08 18.83
CA GLU A 72 -18.64 -7.03 17.61
C GLU A 72 -19.19 -8.41 17.24
N ILE A 73 -18.32 -9.44 17.18
CA ILE A 73 -18.71 -10.82 16.88
C ILE A 73 -19.70 -11.37 17.91
N PHE A 74 -19.51 -11.06 19.20
CA PHE A 74 -20.44 -11.47 20.26
C PHE A 74 -21.78 -10.74 20.17
N SER A 75 -21.80 -9.49 19.70
CA SER A 75 -23.02 -8.70 19.58
C SER A 75 -23.89 -9.13 18.40
N ASP A 76 -23.27 -9.56 17.30
CA ASP A 76 -23.96 -10.04 16.11
C ASP A 76 -23.14 -11.14 15.43
N PHE A 77 -23.49 -12.39 15.73
CA PHE A 77 -22.77 -13.56 15.23
C PHE A 77 -23.01 -13.79 13.73
N GLU A 78 -24.09 -13.26 13.16
CA GLU A 78 -24.40 -13.43 11.73
C GLU A 78 -23.37 -12.72 10.83
N ILE A 79 -22.68 -11.70 11.37
CA ILE A 79 -21.58 -11.01 10.69
C ILE A 79 -20.48 -11.98 10.24
N LEU A 80 -20.25 -13.08 10.96
CA LEU A 80 -19.27 -14.10 10.57
C LEU A 80 -19.64 -14.84 9.29
N LEU A 81 -20.90 -14.79 8.84
CA LEU A 81 -21.34 -15.37 7.57
C LEU A 81 -21.03 -14.44 6.39
N GLU A 82 -20.76 -13.15 6.63
CA GLU A 82 -20.39 -12.22 5.58
C GLU A 82 -18.95 -12.47 5.09
N ARG A 83 -18.80 -12.81 3.80
CA ARG A 83 -17.50 -13.06 3.16
C ARG A 83 -16.51 -11.91 3.37
N ASN A 84 -16.96 -10.67 3.25
CA ASN A 84 -16.08 -9.51 3.42
C ASN A 84 -15.52 -9.46 4.85
N TYR A 85 -16.35 -9.71 5.86
CA TYR A 85 -15.91 -9.73 7.26
C TYR A 85 -14.88 -10.83 7.53
N GLN A 86 -15.11 -12.04 7.00
CA GLN A 86 -14.15 -13.15 7.11
C GLN A 86 -12.79 -12.80 6.52
N LEU A 87 -12.78 -12.11 5.38
CA LEU A 87 -11.57 -11.63 4.71
C LEU A 87 -10.83 -10.57 5.55
N ARG A 88 -11.57 -9.64 6.20
CA ARG A 88 -10.99 -8.66 7.13
C ARG A 88 -10.32 -9.32 8.32
N LEU A 89 -11.05 -10.26 8.95
CA LEU A 89 -10.55 -11.03 10.08
C LEU A 89 -9.30 -11.83 9.70
N PHE A 90 -9.29 -12.46 8.52
CA PHE A 90 -8.14 -13.17 7.99
C PHE A 90 -6.92 -12.25 7.84
N ASN A 91 -7.08 -11.09 7.19
CA ASN A 91 -6.01 -10.11 7.02
C ASN A 91 -5.44 -9.67 8.37
N TYR A 92 -6.32 -9.27 9.28
CA TYR A 92 -5.94 -8.75 10.58
C TYR A 92 -5.23 -9.78 11.46
N LEU A 93 -5.74 -11.03 11.53
CA LEU A 93 -5.07 -12.11 12.27
C LEU A 93 -3.73 -12.50 11.62
N SER A 94 -3.68 -12.52 10.28
CA SER A 94 -2.45 -12.84 9.55
C SER A 94 -1.34 -11.84 9.85
N PHE A 95 -1.66 -10.55 10.02
CA PHE A 95 -0.72 -9.51 10.40
C PHE A 95 -0.02 -9.81 11.72
N PHE A 96 -0.78 -10.04 12.80
CA PHE A 96 -0.20 -10.31 14.13
C PHE A 96 0.62 -11.60 14.15
N LEU A 97 0.13 -12.66 13.50
CA LEU A 97 0.82 -13.94 13.43
C LEU A 97 2.16 -13.80 12.72
N VAL A 98 2.18 -13.14 11.55
CA VAL A 98 3.41 -12.95 10.78
C VAL A 98 4.40 -12.06 11.54
N ILE A 99 3.96 -10.97 12.20
CA ILE A 99 4.85 -10.16 13.05
C ILE A 99 5.47 -11.04 14.14
N TYR A 100 4.65 -11.78 14.87
CA TYR A 100 5.09 -12.61 15.98
C TYR A 100 6.12 -13.66 15.55
N VAL A 101 5.83 -14.39 14.47
CA VAL A 101 6.71 -15.45 13.98
C VAL A 101 7.94 -14.89 13.28
N SER A 102 7.84 -13.77 12.56
CA SER A 102 9.00 -13.15 11.87
C SER A 102 10.14 -12.82 12.84
N HIS A 103 9.81 -12.41 14.06
CA HIS A 103 10.80 -12.04 15.07
C HIS A 103 11.70 -13.22 15.44
N SER A 104 11.17 -14.44 15.50
CA SER A 104 11.91 -15.66 15.81
C SER A 104 12.44 -16.37 14.57
N PHE A 105 11.57 -16.59 13.57
CA PHE A 105 11.84 -17.40 12.39
C PHE A 105 13.00 -16.85 11.54
N LEU A 106 13.07 -15.53 11.36
CA LEU A 106 14.11 -14.88 10.55
C LEU A 106 15.48 -14.84 11.27
N GLN A 107 15.61 -15.40 12.48
CA GLN A 107 16.93 -15.62 13.11
C GLN A 107 17.64 -16.83 12.49
N SER A 108 16.84 -17.78 12.00
CA SER A 108 17.34 -19.02 11.41
C SER A 108 17.62 -18.92 9.90
N ILE A 109 17.16 -17.85 9.25
CA ILE A 109 17.34 -17.62 7.82
C ILE A 109 18.60 -16.79 7.59
N ASP A 110 19.40 -17.17 6.61
CA ASP A 110 20.53 -16.36 6.15
C ASP A 110 20.03 -15.03 5.55
N HIS A 111 20.33 -13.94 6.26
CA HIS A 111 19.97 -12.56 5.87
C HIS A 111 20.52 -12.20 4.50
N GLN A 112 21.74 -12.63 4.18
CA GLN A 112 22.38 -12.29 2.92
C GLN A 112 21.63 -12.96 1.75
N SER A 113 21.36 -14.26 1.85
CA SER A 113 20.54 -14.98 0.87
C SER A 113 19.15 -14.37 0.68
N PHE A 114 18.50 -13.92 1.75
CA PHE A 114 17.17 -13.29 1.65
C PHE A 114 17.26 -11.96 0.88
N MET A 115 18.24 -11.12 1.19
CA MET A 115 18.45 -9.84 0.50
C MET A 115 18.84 -10.02 -0.97
N ASP A 116 19.61 -11.05 -1.30
CA ASP A 116 19.96 -11.37 -2.68
C ASP A 116 18.74 -11.80 -3.50
N LEU A 117 17.84 -12.58 -2.92
CA LEU A 117 16.61 -12.99 -3.60
C LEU A 117 15.54 -11.89 -3.63
N LEU A 118 15.49 -11.02 -2.62
CA LEU A 118 14.65 -9.83 -2.63
C LEU A 118 15.08 -8.84 -3.72
N GLU A 119 16.38 -8.62 -3.92
CA GLU A 119 16.88 -7.81 -5.04
C GLU A 119 16.43 -8.39 -6.39
N LYS A 120 16.62 -9.69 -6.60
CA LYS A 120 16.19 -10.36 -7.84
C LYS A 120 14.70 -10.21 -8.08
N LEU A 121 13.88 -10.41 -7.05
CA LEU A 121 12.42 -10.24 -7.12
C LEU A 121 12.05 -8.81 -7.54
N LEU A 122 12.62 -7.81 -6.86
CA LEU A 122 12.32 -6.41 -7.16
C LEU A 122 12.77 -6.02 -8.57
N ILE A 123 13.91 -6.51 -9.05
CA ILE A 123 14.35 -6.31 -10.43
C ILE A 123 13.37 -6.96 -11.41
N ILE A 124 12.93 -8.20 -11.17
CA ILE A 124 11.97 -8.90 -12.04
C ILE A 124 10.67 -8.10 -12.15
N ILE A 125 10.09 -7.69 -11.02
CA ILE A 125 8.86 -6.89 -11.00
C ILE A 125 9.06 -5.56 -11.71
N SER A 126 10.20 -4.90 -11.47
CA SER A 126 10.53 -3.61 -12.11
C SER A 126 10.63 -3.75 -13.62
N VAL A 127 11.32 -4.77 -14.12
CA VAL A 127 11.47 -5.03 -15.57
C VAL A 127 10.13 -5.36 -16.22
N ILE A 128 9.30 -6.18 -15.58
CA ILE A 128 7.93 -6.46 -16.07
C ILE A 128 7.12 -5.16 -16.13
N THR A 129 7.23 -4.31 -15.11
CA THR A 129 6.51 -3.03 -15.05
C THR A 129 6.97 -2.07 -16.15
N ILE A 130 8.28 -1.94 -16.36
CA ILE A 130 8.85 -1.12 -17.45
C ILE A 130 8.41 -1.66 -18.82
N TYR A 131 8.40 -2.99 -18.99
CA TYR A 131 7.89 -3.61 -20.21
C TYR A 131 6.42 -3.26 -20.47
N ILE A 132 5.56 -3.32 -19.44
CA ILE A 132 4.15 -2.93 -19.58
C ILE A 132 4.02 -1.47 -20.03
N TYR A 133 4.80 -0.54 -19.44
CA TYR A 133 4.81 0.85 -19.89
C TYR A 133 5.20 1.00 -21.36
N ILE A 134 6.27 0.32 -21.79
CA ILE A 134 6.70 0.32 -23.19
C ILE A 134 5.61 -0.31 -24.09
N SER A 135 4.95 -1.36 -23.60
CA SER A 135 3.89 -2.06 -24.32
C SER A 135 2.70 -1.15 -24.61
N GLN A 136 2.33 -0.31 -23.64
CA GLN A 136 1.23 0.64 -23.79
C GLN A 136 1.56 1.70 -24.84
N ILE A 137 2.74 2.32 -24.78
CA ILE A 137 3.17 3.35 -25.75
C ILE A 137 3.18 2.84 -27.21
N PHE A 138 3.61 1.58 -27.42
CA PHE A 138 3.86 1.02 -28.75
C PHE A 138 2.82 -0.01 -29.20
N ASP A 139 1.68 -0.10 -28.53
CA ASP A 139 0.62 -1.09 -28.81
C ASP A 139 1.13 -2.55 -28.87
N LEU A 140 2.16 -2.87 -28.08
CA LEU A 140 2.66 -4.25 -27.97
C LEU A 140 1.74 -5.08 -27.06
N TYR A 141 1.94 -6.40 -27.06
CA TYR A 141 1.17 -7.29 -26.22
C TYR A 141 1.42 -7.04 -24.72
N GLU A 142 0.37 -6.71 -23.98
CA GLU A 142 0.34 -6.80 -22.53
C GLU A 142 -0.49 -8.02 -22.06
N PRO A 143 -0.14 -8.65 -20.92
CA PRO A 143 -0.96 -9.74 -20.42
C PRO A 143 -2.33 -9.24 -19.97
N ILE A 144 -3.38 -9.89 -20.46
CA ILE A 144 -4.77 -9.47 -20.25
C ILE A 144 -5.15 -9.64 -18.79
N ARG A 145 -5.63 -8.54 -18.19
CA ARG A 145 -6.19 -8.54 -16.84
C ARG A 145 -7.54 -9.23 -16.78
N ASN A 146 -7.78 -9.90 -15.67
CA ASN A 146 -9.05 -10.55 -15.39
C ASN A 146 -9.62 -10.21 -13.99
N ARG A 147 -9.14 -9.12 -13.37
CA ARG A 147 -9.65 -8.62 -12.09
C ARG A 147 -10.06 -7.15 -12.20
N SER A 148 -11.26 -6.87 -11.71
CA SER A 148 -11.84 -5.53 -11.64
C SER A 148 -11.10 -4.61 -10.68
N ASN A 149 -11.24 -3.30 -10.94
CA ASN A 149 -10.69 -2.22 -10.15
C ASN A 149 -11.39 -2.06 -8.79
N THR A 150 -10.88 -1.15 -7.96
CA THR A 150 -11.52 -0.83 -6.69
C THR A 150 -12.64 0.22 -6.81
N ASN A 151 -12.87 0.76 -8.01
CA ASN A 151 -13.93 1.75 -8.26
C ASN A 151 -15.33 1.19 -7.96
N LEU A 152 -16.18 2.06 -7.41
CA LEU A 152 -17.58 1.83 -7.04
C LEU A 152 -18.42 1.13 -8.12
N LEU A 153 -18.17 1.41 -9.39
CA LEU A 153 -18.95 0.89 -10.51
C LEU A 153 -18.47 -0.47 -11.05
N GLY A 154 -17.35 -1.02 -10.56
CA GLY A 154 -16.85 -2.40 -10.80
C GLY A 154 -16.51 -2.82 -12.24
N ASN A 155 -17.19 -2.24 -13.23
CA ASN A 155 -17.21 -2.60 -14.66
C ASN A 155 -16.73 -1.46 -15.56
N ALA A 156 -16.26 -0.34 -14.99
CA ALA A 156 -15.62 0.68 -15.81
C ALA A 156 -14.32 0.08 -16.34
N ALA A 157 -14.33 -0.31 -17.62
CA ALA A 157 -13.12 -0.57 -18.39
C ALA A 157 -12.22 0.64 -18.16
N GLN A 158 -11.12 0.46 -17.43
CA GLN A 158 -10.17 1.55 -17.28
C GLN A 158 -9.59 1.79 -18.66
N SER A 159 -9.66 3.04 -19.13
CA SER A 159 -8.81 3.42 -20.23
C SER A 159 -7.36 3.22 -19.75
N ILE A 160 -6.68 2.29 -20.41
CA ILE A 160 -5.23 2.10 -20.28
C ILE A 160 -4.48 3.31 -20.84
N PHE A 161 -5.19 4.13 -21.61
CA PHE A 161 -4.69 5.26 -22.32
C PHE A 161 -5.34 6.57 -21.92
N TRP A 162 -4.47 7.57 -21.75
CA TRP A 162 -4.85 8.93 -21.43
C TRP A 162 -4.05 9.87 -22.33
N PRO A 163 -4.70 10.66 -23.19
CA PRO A 163 -4.00 11.46 -24.20
C PRO A 163 -3.12 12.57 -23.61
N TYR A 164 -3.47 13.05 -22.42
CA TYR A 164 -2.79 14.17 -21.74
C TYR A 164 -2.38 13.85 -20.30
N GLU A 165 -2.67 12.64 -19.81
CA GLU A 165 -2.23 12.17 -18.49
C GLU A 165 -1.21 11.04 -18.66
N PRO A 166 -0.31 10.84 -17.70
CA PRO A 166 0.64 9.75 -17.79
C PRO A 166 -0.03 8.38 -17.68
N HIS A 167 0.57 7.43 -18.37
CA HIS A 167 0.18 6.05 -18.29
C HIS A 167 0.34 5.48 -16.89
N ARG A 168 -0.52 4.51 -16.61
CA ARG A 168 -0.58 3.82 -15.34
C ARG A 168 -0.06 2.41 -15.61
N ALA A 169 0.91 1.92 -14.83
CA ALA A 169 1.34 0.52 -14.86
C ALA A 169 0.16 -0.40 -14.52
N MET A 170 -0.68 -0.68 -15.50
CA MET A 170 -1.94 -1.39 -15.34
C MET A 170 -1.78 -2.88 -15.61
N GLY A 171 -0.59 -3.48 -15.61
CA GLY A 171 -0.42 -4.91 -15.92
C GLY A 171 0.01 -5.81 -14.74
N THR A 172 0.52 -5.26 -13.64
CA THR A 172 0.90 -6.04 -12.44
C THR A 172 -0.05 -5.78 -11.27
N PHE A 173 -0.39 -4.51 -11.04
CA PHE A 173 -1.37 -4.09 -10.04
C PHE A 173 -2.61 -3.50 -10.69
N ARG A 174 -3.72 -3.51 -9.96
CA ARG A 174 -4.97 -2.90 -10.45
C ARG A 174 -4.89 -1.38 -10.54
N GLU A 175 -4.07 -0.76 -9.70
CA GLU A 175 -3.89 0.68 -9.58
C GLU A 175 -2.41 1.02 -9.32
N PRO A 176 -1.87 2.11 -9.89
CA PRO A 176 -0.49 2.54 -9.65
C PRO A 176 -0.17 2.77 -8.18
N VAL A 177 -1.12 3.30 -7.41
CA VAL A 177 -0.93 3.57 -5.99
C VAL A 177 -0.79 2.28 -5.18
N LEU A 178 -1.41 1.18 -5.62
CA LEU A 178 -1.20 -0.14 -5.02
C LEU A 178 0.21 -0.66 -5.35
N PHE A 179 0.68 -0.53 -6.60
CA PHE A 179 2.06 -0.88 -6.95
C PHE A 179 3.06 -0.18 -6.04
N VAL A 180 2.91 1.13 -5.85
CA VAL A 180 3.74 1.92 -4.93
C VAL A 180 3.63 1.41 -3.49
N SER A 181 2.42 1.13 -3.01
CA SER A 181 2.16 0.67 -1.64
C SER A 181 2.85 -0.64 -1.28
N TYR A 182 3.08 -1.53 -2.26
CA TYR A 182 3.77 -2.81 -2.04
C TYR A 182 5.26 -2.76 -2.38
N ILE A 183 5.65 -2.12 -3.49
CA ILE A 183 7.03 -2.17 -3.99
C ILE A 183 7.94 -1.18 -3.26
N PHE A 184 7.49 0.05 -3.01
CA PHE A 184 8.31 1.06 -2.34
C PHE A 184 8.84 0.64 -0.96
N PRO A 185 8.02 0.10 -0.02
CA PRO A 185 8.54 -0.27 1.29
C PRO A 185 9.45 -1.50 1.22
N LEU A 186 9.25 -2.42 0.28
CA LEU A 186 10.21 -3.52 0.03
C LEU A 186 11.56 -3.00 -0.49
N SER A 187 11.54 -2.04 -1.43
CA SER A 187 12.76 -1.39 -1.92
C SER A 187 13.52 -0.69 -0.79
N LEU A 188 12.81 -0.02 0.12
CA LEU A 188 13.43 0.59 1.31
C LEU A 188 14.06 -0.47 2.24
N ILE A 189 13.39 -1.60 2.50
CA ILE A 189 13.96 -2.70 3.29
C ILE A 189 15.25 -3.22 2.64
N LEU A 190 15.24 -3.44 1.33
CA LEU A 190 16.43 -3.86 0.59
C LEU A 190 17.57 -2.84 0.73
N LEU A 191 17.27 -1.56 0.52
CA LEU A 191 18.24 -0.46 0.63
C LEU A 191 18.78 -0.30 2.06
N PHE A 192 17.97 -0.51 3.09
CA PHE A 192 18.45 -0.49 4.48
C PHE A 192 19.27 -1.74 4.82
N GLY A 193 18.92 -2.89 4.25
CA GLY A 193 19.45 -4.19 4.65
C GLY A 193 20.65 -4.72 3.90
N LYS A 194 20.82 -4.35 2.63
CA LYS A 194 21.89 -4.86 1.76
C LYS A 194 22.99 -3.83 1.55
N LYS A 195 24.22 -4.12 2.01
CA LYS A 195 25.35 -3.17 1.91
C LYS A 195 25.69 -2.82 0.47
N ASN A 196 25.94 -3.84 -0.36
CA ASN A 196 26.37 -3.67 -1.74
C ASN A 196 25.19 -3.95 -2.67
N LEU A 197 24.61 -2.89 -3.22
CA LEU A 197 23.61 -2.94 -4.29
C LEU A 197 24.23 -2.41 -5.56
N SER A 198 23.98 -3.07 -6.68
CA SER A 198 24.48 -2.61 -7.97
C SER A 198 23.79 -1.29 -8.35
N PHE A 199 24.53 -0.35 -8.93
CA PHE A 199 23.94 0.91 -9.43
C PHE A 199 22.78 0.63 -10.41
N LEU A 200 22.94 -0.39 -11.27
CA LEU A 200 21.93 -0.80 -12.23
C LEU A 200 20.63 -1.27 -11.54
N SER A 201 20.73 -2.07 -10.47
CA SER A 201 19.54 -2.50 -9.70
C SER A 201 18.77 -1.30 -9.13
N ILE A 202 19.49 -0.31 -8.58
CA ILE A 202 18.90 0.91 -8.01
C ILE A 202 18.18 1.70 -9.11
N LEU A 203 18.82 1.86 -10.27
CA LEU A 203 18.25 2.61 -11.38
C LEU A 203 17.01 1.94 -11.97
N ILE A 204 17.01 0.61 -12.14
CA ILE A 204 15.85 -0.14 -12.63
C ILE A 204 14.66 -0.02 -11.67
N MET A 205 14.90 -0.18 -10.36
CA MET A 205 13.83 0.00 -9.36
C MET A 205 13.31 1.43 -9.35
N ALA A 206 14.22 2.42 -9.37
CA ALA A 206 13.86 3.84 -9.37
C ALA A 206 13.07 4.24 -10.63
N LEU A 207 13.44 3.72 -11.80
CA LEU A 207 12.73 3.93 -13.07
C LEU A 207 11.30 3.39 -12.97
N SER A 208 11.13 2.12 -12.57
CA SER A 208 9.80 1.50 -12.49
C SER A 208 8.85 2.22 -11.53
N LEU A 209 9.36 2.65 -10.36
CA LEU A 209 8.59 3.40 -9.37
C LEU A 209 8.34 4.84 -9.83
N GLY A 210 9.33 5.52 -10.40
CA GLY A 210 9.17 6.88 -10.92
C GLY A 210 8.13 6.96 -12.04
N LEU A 211 8.12 6.00 -12.98
CA LEU A 211 7.14 5.92 -14.06
C LEU A 211 5.69 5.82 -13.56
N SER A 212 5.45 5.36 -12.32
CA SER A 212 4.10 5.37 -11.72
C SER A 212 3.50 6.76 -11.53
N ARG A 213 4.33 7.81 -11.51
CA ARG A 213 3.98 9.22 -11.26
C ARG A 213 3.00 9.43 -10.08
N SER A 214 3.01 8.53 -9.11
CA SER A 214 2.11 8.61 -7.95
C SER A 214 2.48 9.80 -7.06
N ASP A 215 1.50 10.66 -6.73
CA ASP A 215 1.74 11.81 -5.85
C ASP A 215 2.15 11.40 -4.43
N LEU A 216 1.59 10.28 -3.93
CA LEU A 216 2.03 9.67 -2.69
C LEU A 216 3.53 9.33 -2.74
N LEU A 217 3.98 8.72 -3.84
CA LEU A 217 5.40 8.40 -4.02
C LEU A 217 6.25 9.68 -4.07
N ARG A 218 5.82 10.72 -4.78
CA ARG A 218 6.53 12.00 -4.89
C ARG A 218 6.69 12.65 -3.52
N ILE A 219 5.63 12.77 -2.73
CA ILE A 219 5.68 13.36 -1.38
C ILE A 219 6.65 12.58 -0.48
N PHE A 220 6.59 11.25 -0.50
CA PHE A 220 7.51 10.41 0.27
C PHE A 220 8.95 10.48 -0.25
N ALA A 221 9.16 10.56 -1.56
CA ALA A 221 10.49 10.67 -2.14
C ALA A 221 11.11 12.05 -1.90
N ILE A 222 10.35 13.15 -1.95
CA ILE A 222 10.82 14.50 -1.58
C ILE A 222 11.21 14.53 -0.09
N SER A 223 10.28 14.15 0.79
CA SER A 223 10.52 14.16 2.25
C SER A 223 11.68 13.23 2.64
N GLY A 224 11.75 12.04 2.03
CA GLY A 224 12.83 11.09 2.24
C GLY A 224 14.17 11.61 1.72
N THR A 225 14.22 12.22 0.54
CA THR A 225 15.46 12.78 -0.02
C THR A 225 16.00 13.88 0.91
N ILE A 226 15.16 14.79 1.38
CA ILE A 226 15.54 15.83 2.34
C ILE A 226 16.06 15.19 3.64
N LEU A 227 15.35 14.21 4.18
CA LEU A 227 15.74 13.52 5.41
C LEU A 227 17.10 12.80 5.28
N PHE A 228 17.31 12.03 4.22
CA PHE A 228 18.54 11.27 4.06
C PHE A 228 19.72 12.13 3.60
N LEU A 229 19.47 13.21 2.85
CA LEU A 229 20.49 14.19 2.51
C LEU A 229 20.97 14.95 3.76
N THR A 230 20.06 15.38 4.64
CA THR A 230 20.45 16.00 5.91
C THR A 230 21.25 15.04 6.79
N LEU A 231 20.85 13.78 6.91
CA LEU A 231 21.63 12.75 7.61
C LEU A 231 23.02 12.54 6.98
N TYR A 232 23.11 12.54 5.65
CA TYR A 232 24.39 12.44 4.94
C TYR A 232 25.30 13.63 5.24
N LEU A 233 24.79 14.85 5.16
CA LEU A 233 25.58 16.07 5.39
C LEU A 233 26.03 16.22 6.85
N PHE A 234 25.13 16.00 7.81
CA PHE A 234 25.40 16.26 9.23
C PHE A 234 26.07 15.11 9.96
N LYS A 235 25.72 13.86 9.63
CA LYS A 235 26.27 12.66 10.30
C LYS A 235 27.27 11.87 9.45
N LYS A 236 27.51 12.25 8.19
CA LYS A 236 28.30 11.46 7.23
C LYS A 236 27.83 10.01 7.13
N SER A 237 26.53 9.79 7.32
CA SER A 237 25.92 8.45 7.26
C SER A 237 26.06 7.86 5.85
N GLN A 238 26.33 6.56 5.73
CA GLN A 238 26.48 5.85 4.44
C GLN A 238 25.12 5.59 3.75
N ASN A 239 24.35 6.65 3.49
CA ASN A 239 23.00 6.59 2.94
C ASN A 239 22.93 6.94 1.44
N ASN A 240 24.08 6.97 0.74
CA ASN A 240 24.20 7.42 -0.66
C ASN A 240 23.29 6.64 -1.61
N LYS A 241 23.15 5.33 -1.42
CA LYS A 241 22.26 4.48 -2.22
C LYS A 241 20.78 4.84 -2.06
N ILE A 242 20.35 5.26 -0.87
CA ILE A 242 18.97 5.66 -0.60
C ILE A 242 18.71 7.02 -1.25
N ILE A 243 19.66 7.95 -1.10
CA ILE A 243 19.58 9.27 -1.76
C ILE A 243 19.51 9.08 -3.28
N LEU A 244 20.40 8.27 -3.85
CA LEU A 244 20.42 7.96 -5.28
C LEU A 244 19.09 7.35 -5.76
N PHE A 245 18.57 6.37 -5.01
CA PHE A 245 17.28 5.74 -5.31
C PHE A 245 16.14 6.77 -5.30
N LEU A 246 16.00 7.54 -4.23
CA LEU A 246 14.91 8.51 -4.08
C LEU A 246 15.03 9.66 -5.10
N SER A 247 16.24 10.14 -5.37
CA SER A 247 16.47 11.14 -6.42
C SER A 247 16.15 10.59 -7.81
N GLY A 248 16.46 9.32 -8.06
CA GLY A 248 16.12 8.65 -9.32
C GLY A 248 14.61 8.52 -9.48
N VAL A 249 13.91 8.10 -8.42
CA VAL A 249 12.44 8.05 -8.40
C VAL A 249 11.84 9.41 -8.72
N LEU A 250 12.32 10.48 -8.07
CA LEU A 250 11.86 11.84 -8.34
C LEU A 250 12.10 12.24 -9.79
N LEU A 251 13.34 12.08 -10.28
CA LEU A 251 13.71 12.41 -11.65
C LEU A 251 12.76 11.75 -12.65
N PHE A 252 12.55 10.44 -12.55
CA PHE A 252 11.68 9.71 -13.47
C PHE A 252 10.18 10.03 -13.25
N SER A 253 9.76 10.41 -12.05
CA SER A 253 8.36 10.79 -11.78
C SER A 253 7.94 12.13 -12.37
N PHE A 254 8.91 13.01 -12.69
CA PHE A 254 8.64 14.29 -13.34
C PHE A 254 8.67 14.20 -14.86
N ILE A 255 9.12 13.08 -15.44
CA ILE A 255 9.07 12.87 -16.89
C ILE A 255 7.63 12.55 -17.26
N SER A 256 6.96 13.47 -17.97
CA SER A 256 5.71 13.17 -18.67
C SER A 256 6.05 12.55 -20.04
N ILE A 257 5.35 11.49 -20.41
CA ILE A 257 5.46 10.87 -21.74
C ILE A 257 4.14 11.08 -22.45
N GLN A 258 4.15 11.81 -23.57
CA GLN A 258 2.97 12.00 -24.41
C GLN A 258 2.92 10.93 -25.49
N GLU A 259 2.08 9.92 -25.29
CA GLU A 259 2.08 8.72 -26.13
C GLU A 259 1.75 9.00 -27.58
N CYS A 260 0.72 9.80 -27.85
CA CYS A 260 0.33 10.16 -29.21
C CYS A 260 1.35 10.95 -29.98
N LYS A 261 2.31 11.58 -29.29
CA LYS A 261 3.44 12.24 -29.96
C LYS A 261 4.53 11.24 -30.32
N ILE A 262 4.71 10.19 -29.52
CA ILE A 262 5.72 9.14 -29.75
C ILE A 262 5.24 8.11 -30.77
N ASN A 263 3.97 7.70 -30.67
CA ASN A 263 3.32 6.75 -31.56
C ASN A 263 1.99 7.33 -32.06
N PRO A 264 2.02 8.29 -33.01
CA PRO A 264 0.80 8.90 -33.56
C PRO A 264 -0.09 7.92 -34.33
N THR A 265 0.46 6.75 -34.68
CA THR A 265 -0.25 5.67 -35.36
C THR A 265 -0.97 4.70 -34.42
N SER A 266 -0.87 4.89 -33.10
CA SER A 266 -1.59 4.06 -32.14
C SER A 266 -3.10 4.18 -32.34
N ASN A 267 -3.80 3.05 -32.21
CA ASN A 267 -5.25 2.98 -32.38
C ASN A 267 -6.01 3.96 -31.48
N GLU A 268 -5.48 4.25 -30.29
CA GLU A 268 -6.11 5.15 -29.30
C GLU A 268 -5.81 6.64 -29.57
N CYS A 269 -4.82 6.93 -30.41
CA CYS A 269 -4.41 8.30 -30.77
C CYS A 269 -5.02 8.81 -32.08
N LEU A 270 -5.56 7.93 -32.93
CA LEU A 270 -6.10 8.28 -34.24
C LEU A 270 -7.27 9.29 -34.17
N GLU A 271 -8.01 9.31 -33.08
CA GLU A 271 -9.20 10.17 -32.89
C GLU A 271 -8.88 11.47 -32.12
N ILE A 272 -7.62 11.69 -31.70
CA ILE A 272 -7.26 12.76 -30.78
C ILE A 272 -6.38 13.80 -31.48
N SER A 273 -6.88 15.03 -31.58
CA SER A 273 -6.09 16.17 -32.05
C SER A 273 -5.11 16.62 -30.96
N VAL A 274 -3.86 16.19 -31.04
CA VAL A 274 -2.79 16.64 -30.14
C VAL A 274 -2.26 17.97 -30.65
N ASP A 275 -2.27 19.01 -29.80
CA ASP A 275 -1.68 20.30 -30.12
C ASP A 275 -0.16 20.16 -30.35
N GLU A 276 0.34 20.66 -31.49
CA GLU A 276 1.76 20.58 -31.87
C GLU A 276 2.70 21.37 -30.94
N SER A 277 2.16 22.26 -30.11
CA SER A 277 2.89 23.19 -29.25
C SER A 277 3.38 22.59 -27.92
N ILE A 278 3.00 21.36 -27.60
CA ILE A 278 3.32 20.75 -26.30
C ILE A 278 4.60 19.92 -26.41
N ASP A 279 5.53 20.11 -25.47
CA ASP A 279 6.83 19.42 -25.47
C ASP A 279 6.72 17.90 -25.28
N LEU A 280 7.64 17.14 -25.91
CA LEU A 280 7.68 15.67 -25.83
C LEU A 280 7.96 15.15 -24.41
N ILE A 281 8.60 15.99 -23.59
CA ILE A 281 8.82 15.81 -22.16
C ILE A 281 8.46 17.15 -21.52
N SER A 282 7.37 17.20 -20.75
CA SER A 282 7.01 18.36 -19.95
C SER A 282 7.27 18.08 -18.46
N PHE A 283 7.67 19.15 -17.75
CA PHE A 283 7.76 19.18 -16.29
C PHE A 283 6.53 19.90 -15.72
N GLU A 284 5.35 19.62 -16.27
CA GLU A 284 4.09 20.14 -15.75
C GLU A 284 3.59 19.16 -14.68
N ASP A 285 3.11 19.69 -13.53
CA ASP A 285 2.50 19.01 -12.36
C ASP A 285 3.08 19.42 -10.99
N ILE A 286 4.04 20.35 -10.88
CA ILE A 286 4.52 20.77 -9.55
C ILE A 286 3.42 21.45 -8.72
N GLY A 287 2.51 22.18 -9.37
CA GLY A 287 1.39 22.86 -8.70
C GLY A 287 0.31 21.91 -8.17
N THR A 288 0.00 20.85 -8.91
CA THR A 288 -1.05 19.88 -8.58
C THR A 288 -0.68 18.95 -7.42
N ILE A 289 0.61 18.76 -7.12
CA ILE A 289 1.07 18.01 -5.93
C ILE A 289 0.51 18.59 -4.62
N THR A 290 0.16 19.88 -4.59
CA THR A 290 -0.40 20.52 -3.39
C THR A 290 -1.92 20.41 -3.26
N GLU A 291 -2.63 20.02 -4.32
CA GLU A 291 -4.08 19.86 -4.30
C GLU A 291 -4.45 18.43 -3.91
N LEU A 292 -5.05 18.29 -2.72
CA LEU A 292 -5.64 17.02 -2.30
C LEU A 292 -6.85 16.70 -3.18
N ASP A 293 -6.87 15.49 -3.75
CA ASP A 293 -8.05 14.99 -4.45
C ASP A 293 -9.28 14.98 -3.51
N THR A 294 -10.47 14.95 -4.11
CA THR A 294 -11.72 15.01 -3.35
C THR A 294 -11.88 13.84 -2.39
N ASP A 295 -11.39 12.65 -2.77
CA ASP A 295 -11.54 11.43 -1.97
C ASP A 295 -10.66 11.48 -0.71
N ARG A 296 -9.39 11.93 -0.82
CA ARG A 296 -8.47 12.13 0.30
C ARG A 296 -8.94 13.26 1.20
N LYS A 297 -9.44 14.35 0.62
CA LYS A 297 -10.04 15.44 1.39
C LYS A 297 -11.23 14.93 2.20
N ASN A 298 -12.14 14.18 1.57
CA ASN A 298 -13.30 13.57 2.25
C ASN A 298 -12.89 12.65 3.40
N ILE A 299 -11.81 11.88 3.23
CA ILE A 299 -11.29 11.00 4.29
C ILE A 299 -10.73 11.80 5.47
N ILE A 300 -10.00 12.89 5.21
CA ILE A 300 -9.45 13.77 6.26
C ILE A 300 -10.58 14.49 6.99
N ASP A 301 -11.55 15.03 6.23
CA ASP A 301 -12.72 15.71 6.78
C ASP A 301 -13.55 14.73 7.63
N PHE A 302 -13.75 13.50 7.16
CA PHE A 302 -14.39 12.42 7.93
C PHE A 302 -13.66 12.12 9.25
N LEU A 303 -12.33 11.99 9.22
CA LEU A 303 -11.55 11.78 10.45
C LEU A 303 -11.66 12.95 11.42
N SER A 304 -11.61 14.19 10.92
CA SER A 304 -11.69 15.40 11.75
C SER A 304 -13.09 15.63 12.33
N SER A 305 -14.13 15.15 11.67
CA SER A 305 -15.52 15.27 12.11
C SER A 305 -15.90 14.34 13.27
N ARG A 306 -15.02 13.42 13.67
CA ARG A 306 -15.32 12.39 14.67
C ARG A 306 -14.50 12.50 15.94
N ASP A 307 -15.13 12.05 17.03
CA ASP A 307 -14.46 11.85 18.30
C ASP A 307 -13.50 10.66 18.23
N MET A 308 -12.27 10.90 18.66
CA MET A 308 -11.20 9.90 18.66
C MET A 308 -11.30 9.03 19.92
N ASN A 309 -11.77 7.80 19.77
CA ASN A 309 -11.86 6.84 20.86
C ASN A 309 -10.57 6.04 21.06
N PHE A 310 -10.25 5.74 22.32
CA PHE A 310 -9.08 4.93 22.66
C PHE A 310 -9.24 3.47 22.20
N PHE A 311 -10.44 2.93 22.34
CA PHE A 311 -10.85 1.62 21.83
C PHE A 311 -11.70 1.79 20.57
N GLY A 312 -11.49 0.92 19.59
CA GLY A 312 -12.28 0.91 18.36
C GLY A 312 -13.67 0.29 18.53
N LYS A 313 -14.41 0.20 17.43
CA LYS A 313 -15.79 -0.30 17.36
C LYS A 313 -15.96 -1.55 16.49
N GLY A 314 -14.86 -2.18 16.04
CA GLY A 314 -14.92 -3.35 15.14
C GLY A 314 -14.98 -2.98 13.65
N PHE A 315 -15.01 -3.98 12.77
CA PHE A 315 -14.83 -3.79 11.32
C PHE A 315 -16.06 -3.24 10.58
N ASN A 316 -17.28 -3.57 11.00
CA ASN A 316 -18.49 -3.09 10.32
C ASN A 316 -18.72 -1.59 10.55
N SER A 317 -18.29 -1.09 11.71
CA SER A 317 -18.36 0.34 12.02
C SER A 317 -17.59 1.22 11.02
N ILE A 318 -16.56 0.68 10.36
CA ILE A 318 -15.82 1.38 9.29
C ILE A 318 -16.78 1.79 8.17
N VAL A 319 -17.52 0.82 7.65
CA VAL A 319 -18.40 1.02 6.49
C VAL A 319 -19.63 1.83 6.91
N GLN A 320 -20.21 1.49 8.06
CA GLN A 320 -21.40 2.18 8.57
C GLN A 320 -21.13 3.65 8.85
N ASP A 321 -20.09 3.96 9.63
CA ASP A 321 -19.80 5.35 10.01
C ASP A 321 -19.38 6.18 8.78
N TYR A 322 -18.61 5.60 7.84
CA TYR A 322 -18.19 6.33 6.64
C TYR A 322 -19.35 6.55 5.67
N GLN A 323 -20.23 5.56 5.50
CA GLN A 323 -21.44 5.72 4.70
C GLN A 323 -22.39 6.75 5.31
N GLN A 324 -22.56 6.76 6.63
CA GLN A 324 -23.35 7.79 7.32
C GLN A 324 -22.78 9.19 7.09
N TYR A 325 -21.45 9.35 7.13
CA TYR A 325 -20.80 10.61 6.82
C TYR A 325 -21.09 11.09 5.40
N LEU A 326 -20.82 10.23 4.40
CA LEU A 326 -21.01 10.58 2.98
C LEU A 326 -22.47 10.86 2.62
N THR A 327 -23.41 10.18 3.28
CA THR A 327 -24.85 10.31 2.96
C THR A 327 -25.54 11.39 3.78
N LYS A 328 -24.89 12.01 4.76
CA LYS A 328 -25.54 12.99 5.65
C LYS A 328 -26.16 14.16 4.88
N GLU A 329 -25.36 14.86 4.08
CA GLU A 329 -25.83 16.00 3.28
C GLU A 329 -26.85 15.55 2.23
N ILE A 330 -26.61 14.40 1.58
CA ILE A 330 -27.54 13.81 0.59
C ILE A 330 -28.90 13.53 1.24
N ASN A 331 -28.92 13.00 2.46
CA ASN A 331 -30.17 12.71 3.18
C ASN A 331 -30.92 14.00 3.56
N GLU A 332 -30.20 15.06 3.93
CA GLU A 332 -30.79 16.39 4.20
C GLU A 332 -31.37 17.02 2.93
N GLU A 333 -30.64 16.99 1.81
CA GLU A 333 -31.09 17.44 0.50
C GLU A 333 -32.30 16.64 0.00
N MET A 334 -32.26 15.30 0.14
CA MET A 334 -33.37 14.42 -0.21
C MET A 334 -34.62 14.73 0.61
N TYR A 335 -34.46 14.96 1.92
CA TYR A 335 -35.58 15.30 2.79
C TYR A 335 -36.26 16.61 2.36
N LEU A 336 -35.48 17.63 2.00
CA LEU A 336 -35.99 18.91 1.51
C LEU A 336 -36.64 18.76 0.12
N THR A 337 -35.98 18.05 -0.80
CA THR A 337 -36.48 17.85 -2.18
C THR A 337 -37.78 17.07 -2.20
N ASN A 338 -37.89 16.00 -1.40
CA ASN A 338 -39.11 15.20 -1.22
C ASN A 338 -40.31 16.03 -0.72
N ARG A 339 -40.06 17.10 0.03
CA ARG A 339 -41.12 17.99 0.54
C ARG A 339 -41.51 19.10 -0.43
N VAL A 340 -40.64 19.47 -1.37
CA VAL A 340 -40.83 20.66 -2.21
C VAL A 340 -41.25 20.33 -3.65
N LEU A 341 -40.78 19.22 -4.25
CA LEU A 341 -41.01 18.90 -5.67
C LEU A 341 -41.37 17.41 -5.92
N PRO A 342 -42.61 16.97 -5.61
CA PRO A 342 -43.01 15.56 -5.65
C PRO A 342 -42.88 14.88 -7.04
N ASN A 343 -43.11 15.64 -8.12
CA ASN A 343 -43.25 15.05 -9.46
C ASN A 343 -41.93 14.66 -10.13
N TYR A 344 -40.79 15.19 -9.68
CA TYR A 344 -39.46 14.86 -10.23
C TYR A 344 -38.81 13.62 -9.58
N LEU A 345 -39.45 13.02 -8.57
CA LEU A 345 -38.86 12.01 -7.67
C LEU A 345 -39.20 10.55 -7.97
N ASN A 346 -40.01 10.27 -8.99
CA ASN A 346 -40.40 8.89 -9.31
C ASN A 346 -39.31 8.05 -10.00
N LYS A 347 -38.18 8.66 -10.38
CA LYS A 347 -37.03 7.93 -10.94
C LYS A 347 -35.76 8.27 -10.18
N ARG A 348 -35.15 7.25 -9.56
CA ARG A 348 -33.82 7.34 -8.97
C ARG A 348 -32.79 7.01 -10.06
N TYR A 349 -31.90 7.94 -10.35
CA TYR A 349 -30.82 7.74 -11.31
C TYR A 349 -29.55 7.35 -10.56
N GLN A 350 -28.89 6.27 -10.98
CA GLN A 350 -27.61 5.83 -10.40
C GLN A 350 -26.44 6.74 -10.79
N SER A 351 -26.58 7.47 -11.90
CA SER A 351 -25.52 8.27 -12.55
C SER A 351 -25.84 9.75 -12.72
N GLU A 352 -27.07 10.20 -12.42
CA GLU A 352 -27.46 11.60 -12.58
C GLU A 352 -27.62 12.28 -11.22
N ASN A 353 -26.77 13.27 -10.99
CA ASN A 353 -26.86 14.15 -9.84
C ASN A 353 -27.97 15.18 -10.10
N PHE A 354 -29.23 14.86 -9.81
CA PHE A 354 -30.25 15.90 -9.71
C PHE A 354 -29.94 16.73 -8.46
N GLY A 355 -29.29 17.88 -8.66
CA GLY A 355 -28.84 18.78 -7.59
C GLY A 355 -27.70 18.17 -6.76
N THR A 356 -26.46 18.45 -7.18
CA THR A 356 -25.21 18.47 -6.36
C THR A 356 -24.77 17.26 -5.51
N GLY A 357 -25.48 16.13 -5.45
CA GLY A 357 -25.13 14.99 -4.59
C GLY A 357 -24.65 13.70 -5.28
N ASN A 358 -23.70 12.99 -4.69
CA ASN A 358 -23.22 11.65 -5.11
C ASN A 358 -24.17 10.52 -4.63
N TYR A 359 -25.31 10.34 -5.29
CA TYR A 359 -26.35 9.35 -4.91
C TYR A 359 -25.88 7.88 -4.96
N SER A 360 -24.76 7.58 -5.61
CA SER A 360 -24.13 6.26 -5.63
C SER A 360 -23.80 5.74 -4.22
N SER A 361 -23.50 6.63 -3.28
CA SER A 361 -23.21 6.30 -1.86
C SER A 361 -24.40 5.70 -1.10
N ASN A 362 -25.62 5.88 -1.59
CA ASN A 362 -26.82 5.24 -1.04
C ASN A 362 -27.01 3.79 -1.56
N PHE A 363 -26.43 3.47 -2.71
CA PHE A 363 -26.61 2.17 -3.37
C PHE A 363 -25.42 1.22 -3.14
N TYR A 364 -24.23 1.77 -2.92
CA TYR A 364 -23.00 1.01 -2.79
C TYR A 364 -22.31 1.29 -1.46
N LYS A 365 -21.75 0.24 -0.84
CA LYS A 365 -20.96 0.37 0.39
C LYS A 365 -19.64 1.08 0.05
N PRO A 366 -19.40 2.31 0.57
CA PRO A 366 -18.19 3.05 0.27
C PRO A 366 -16.98 2.44 0.97
N ASN A 367 -15.81 2.65 0.38
CA ASN A 367 -14.53 2.22 0.91
C ASN A 367 -13.69 3.46 1.24
N THR A 368 -13.03 3.47 2.38
CA THR A 368 -12.18 4.56 2.85
C THR A 368 -10.81 4.58 2.19
N GLN A 369 -10.36 3.47 1.57
CA GLN A 369 -9.03 3.34 0.96
C GLN A 369 -7.91 3.98 1.81
N SER A 370 -7.92 3.72 3.11
CA SER A 370 -6.95 4.28 4.06
C SER A 370 -6.71 3.34 5.22
N LEU A 371 -5.46 2.90 5.36
CA LEU A 371 -5.06 2.00 6.44
C LEU A 371 -5.26 2.67 7.81
N LEU A 372 -4.87 3.94 7.93
CA LEU A 372 -4.95 4.70 9.17
C LEU A 372 -6.39 4.83 9.66
N VAL A 373 -7.30 5.24 8.79
CA VAL A 373 -8.72 5.42 9.12
C VAL A 373 -9.32 4.11 9.60
N ASN A 374 -9.11 3.04 8.84
CA ASN A 374 -9.65 1.72 9.17
C ASN A 374 -9.09 1.19 10.48
N THR A 375 -7.81 1.43 10.74
CA THR A 375 -7.15 1.06 11.99
C THR A 375 -7.75 1.78 13.19
N ILE A 376 -7.90 3.11 13.10
CA ILE A 376 -8.47 3.94 14.18
C ILE A 376 -9.91 3.51 14.47
N ILE A 377 -10.72 3.29 13.44
CA ILE A 377 -12.13 2.93 13.64
C ILE A 377 -12.28 1.53 14.22
N SER A 378 -11.59 0.54 13.64
CA SER A 378 -11.75 -0.85 14.04
C SER A 378 -11.16 -1.16 15.41
N SER A 379 -9.92 -0.71 15.64
CA SER A 379 -9.12 -1.09 16.81
C SER A 379 -8.88 0.06 17.79
N GLY A 380 -9.08 1.31 17.37
CA GLY A 380 -8.83 2.49 18.21
C GLY A 380 -7.38 2.96 18.17
N LEU A 381 -7.08 3.96 18.99
CA LEU A 381 -5.72 4.50 19.13
C LEU A 381 -4.74 3.49 19.76
N ILE A 382 -5.23 2.44 20.42
CA ILE A 382 -4.37 1.47 21.11
C ILE A 382 -3.42 0.72 20.16
N LEU A 383 -3.88 0.35 18.96
CA LEU A 383 -3.01 -0.29 17.97
C LEU A 383 -1.93 0.68 17.49
N LEU A 384 -2.25 1.96 17.29
CA LEU A 384 -1.26 2.97 16.96
C LEU A 384 -0.20 3.08 18.06
N LEU A 385 -0.61 3.13 19.33
CA LEU A 385 0.32 3.17 20.47
C LEU A 385 1.24 1.95 20.51
N ILE A 386 0.72 0.76 20.23
CA ILE A 386 1.53 -0.47 20.16
C ILE A 386 2.55 -0.37 19.02
N LEU A 387 2.14 0.10 17.84
CA LEU A 387 3.04 0.24 16.71
C LEU A 387 4.11 1.33 16.95
N PHE A 388 3.76 2.43 17.63
CA PHE A 388 4.68 3.50 18.04
C PHE A 388 5.59 3.09 19.22
N SER A 389 5.28 2.01 19.94
CA SER A 389 6.08 1.56 21.08
C SER A 389 7.52 1.20 20.68
N PHE A 390 7.73 0.66 19.48
CA PHE A 390 9.05 0.32 18.97
C PHE A 390 9.91 1.56 18.63
N PRO A 391 9.41 2.56 17.87
CA PRO A 391 10.09 3.85 17.76
C PRO A 391 10.40 4.51 19.12
N ILE A 392 9.45 4.50 20.06
CA ILE A 392 9.65 5.07 21.41
C ILE A 392 10.77 4.34 22.15
N TYR A 393 10.80 3.00 22.08
CA TYR A 393 11.88 2.18 22.62
C TYR A 393 13.24 2.57 22.05
N LYS A 394 13.35 2.73 20.72
CA LYS A 394 14.61 3.18 20.09
C LYS A 394 15.03 4.57 20.54
N PHE A 395 14.07 5.49 20.67
CA PHE A 395 14.33 6.87 21.09
C PHE A 395 14.81 6.93 22.55
N LEU A 396 14.08 6.32 23.48
CA LEU A 396 14.33 6.44 24.91
C LEU A 396 15.49 5.55 25.39
N ILE A 397 15.57 4.30 24.91
CA ILE A 397 16.48 3.28 25.44
C ILE A 397 17.75 3.17 24.60
N LYS A 398 17.64 2.88 23.29
CA LYS A 398 18.82 2.69 22.44
C LYS A 398 19.53 3.99 22.08
N ARG A 399 18.81 5.12 22.03
CA ARG A 399 19.31 6.45 21.61
C ARG A 399 19.97 6.44 20.22
N ASP A 400 19.59 5.49 19.36
CA ASP A 400 20.04 5.41 17.97
C ASP A 400 19.11 6.21 17.06
N TYR A 401 19.41 7.50 16.91
CA TYR A 401 18.61 8.43 16.14
C TYR A 401 18.59 8.13 14.63
N GLU A 402 19.63 7.51 14.06
CA GLU A 402 19.61 7.19 12.63
C GLU A 402 18.66 6.03 12.34
N SER A 403 18.77 4.96 13.13
CA SER A 403 17.86 3.82 13.03
C SER A 403 16.43 4.20 13.38
N LEU A 404 16.23 5.10 14.35
CA LEU A 404 14.93 5.70 14.67
C LEU A 404 14.32 6.38 13.44
N LEU A 405 15.05 7.28 12.79
CA LEU A 405 14.53 8.02 11.63
C LEU A 405 14.22 7.11 10.45
N LYS A 406 15.06 6.10 10.18
CA LYS A 406 14.78 5.05 9.19
C LYS A 406 13.49 4.28 9.51
N THR A 407 13.29 3.96 10.79
CA THR A 407 12.09 3.26 11.28
C THR A 407 10.85 4.14 11.12
N LEU A 408 10.90 5.40 11.55
CA LEU A 408 9.80 6.34 11.45
C LEU A 408 9.42 6.62 9.99
N PHE A 409 10.41 6.78 9.11
CA PHE A 409 10.16 7.01 7.68
C PHE A 409 9.43 5.82 7.03
N LEU A 410 9.89 4.59 7.30
CA LEU A 410 9.20 3.38 6.83
C LEU A 410 7.79 3.25 7.43
N PHE A 411 7.63 3.62 8.70
CA PHE A 411 6.37 3.50 9.42
C PHE A 411 5.31 4.50 8.95
N LEU A 412 5.71 5.76 8.75
CA LEU A 412 4.82 6.82 8.24
C LEU A 412 4.23 6.46 6.87
N PHE A 413 4.97 5.75 6.03
CA PHE A 413 4.48 5.29 4.74
C PHE A 413 3.19 4.46 4.88
N PHE A 414 3.14 3.51 5.82
CA PHE A 414 1.98 2.64 6.01
C PHE A 414 0.72 3.38 6.49
N PHE A 415 0.82 4.59 7.04
CA PHE A 415 -0.37 5.34 7.43
C PHE A 415 -1.06 6.08 6.28
N VAL A 416 -0.36 6.27 5.17
CA VAL A 416 -0.88 7.06 4.03
C VAL A 416 -1.24 6.15 2.84
N ILE A 417 -0.84 4.87 2.86
CA ILE A 417 -1.17 3.95 1.76
C ILE A 417 -2.67 3.68 1.65
N PRO A 418 -3.20 3.54 0.41
CA PRO A 418 -4.57 3.10 0.14
C PRO A 418 -4.78 1.60 0.28
N VAL A 419 -4.17 0.99 1.30
CA VAL A 419 -4.46 -0.39 1.67
C VAL A 419 -5.45 -0.34 2.82
N GLU A 420 -6.55 -1.07 2.70
CA GLU A 420 -7.63 -1.01 3.69
C GLU A 420 -7.22 -1.57 5.05
N GLU A 421 -6.39 -2.60 5.06
CA GLU A 421 -6.17 -3.43 6.25
C GLU A 421 -4.72 -3.89 6.36
N PHE A 422 -4.29 -4.04 7.61
CA PHE A 422 -3.09 -4.78 7.91
C PHE A 422 -3.27 -6.25 7.51
N ASN A 423 -2.26 -6.78 6.84
CA ASN A 423 -2.24 -8.14 6.30
C ASN A 423 -0.86 -8.79 6.51
N ALA A 424 -0.73 -10.06 6.11
CA ALA A 424 0.52 -10.82 6.20
C ALA A 424 1.73 -10.10 5.58
N PHE A 425 1.55 -9.37 4.48
CA PHE A 425 2.61 -8.59 3.83
C PHE A 425 3.10 -7.44 4.73
N THR A 426 2.17 -6.61 5.22
CA THR A 426 2.54 -5.55 6.19
C THR A 426 3.16 -6.17 7.44
N GLY A 427 2.66 -7.32 7.90
CA GLY A 427 3.22 -8.02 9.06
C GLY A 427 4.66 -8.47 8.84
N LEU A 428 5.00 -8.92 7.62
CA LEU A 428 6.38 -9.25 7.26
C LEU A 428 7.27 -8.00 7.27
N ILE A 429 6.78 -6.86 6.78
CA ILE A 429 7.55 -5.60 6.77
C ILE A 429 7.79 -5.08 8.19
N PHE A 430 6.76 -5.02 9.02
CA PHE A 430 6.87 -4.61 10.41
C PHE A 430 7.76 -5.58 11.20
N GLY A 431 7.56 -6.88 11.01
CA GLY A 431 8.28 -7.91 11.73
C GLY A 431 9.76 -8.02 11.34
N TYR A 432 10.04 -8.18 10.05
CA TYR A 432 11.41 -8.31 9.53
C TYR A 432 12.13 -6.96 9.45
N GLY A 433 11.49 -5.95 8.87
CA GLY A 433 12.08 -4.64 8.64
C GLY A 433 12.49 -3.95 9.95
N PHE A 434 11.62 -3.97 10.97
CA PHE A 434 11.96 -3.37 12.25
C PHE A 434 13.06 -4.13 12.97
N ARG A 435 13.04 -5.46 12.92
CA ARG A 435 14.10 -6.27 13.50
C ARG A 435 15.44 -6.03 12.82
N MET A 436 15.48 -5.96 11.50
CA MET A 436 16.70 -5.63 10.75
C MET A 436 17.26 -4.27 11.16
N LEU A 437 16.38 -3.27 11.31
CA LEU A 437 16.77 -1.94 11.80
C LEU A 437 17.18 -1.98 13.28
N ASP A 438 16.67 -2.93 14.07
CA ASP A 438 17.01 -3.09 15.50
C ASP A 438 18.35 -3.78 15.75
N MET A 439 18.66 -4.80 14.93
CA MET A 439 19.89 -5.57 14.99
C MET A 439 21.11 -4.82 14.44
N GLY A 440 20.89 -3.65 13.82
CA GLY A 440 21.93 -2.81 13.24
C GLY A 440 22.76 -3.60 12.24
N VAL A 441 22.27 -3.81 11.01
CA VAL A 441 22.97 -4.47 9.88
C VAL A 441 24.06 -5.45 10.37
N LEU A 442 23.65 -6.69 10.70
CA LEU A 442 24.55 -7.78 11.09
C LEU A 442 25.72 -7.94 10.11
N VAL A 443 26.80 -7.19 10.36
CA VAL A 443 28.15 -7.33 9.83
C VAL A 443 29.05 -6.67 10.87
N ASP A 444 29.24 -7.37 11.98
CA ASP A 444 30.57 -7.82 12.42
C ASP A 444 30.41 -8.70 13.66
N LYS A 445 30.26 -10.01 13.41
CA LYS A 445 30.74 -11.05 14.32
C LYS A 445 31.54 -12.07 13.50
N SER A 446 32.60 -11.57 12.88
CA SER A 446 33.76 -12.38 12.51
C SER A 446 34.99 -11.66 13.05
N ILE A 447 35.27 -11.89 14.34
CA ILE A 447 36.62 -11.97 14.87
C ILE A 447 36.86 -13.44 15.13
#